data_AF-A0A850K056-F1
#
_entry.id   AF-A0A850K056-F1
#
_cell.length_a   1.000
_cell.length_b   1.000
_cell.length_c   1.000
_cell.angle_alpha   90.00
_cell.angle_beta   90.00
_cell.angle_gamma   90.00
#
_symmetry.space_group_name_H-M   'P 1'
#
loop_
_entity.id
_entity.type
_entity.pdbx_description
1 polymer ?
#
loop_
_entity_poly.entity_id
_entity_poly.type
_entity_poly.pdbx_seq_one_letter_code
_entity_poly.pdbx_strand_id
1 'polypeptide(L)'
;MKRLLKITLVAAILGAIFSYGALKFLYYKMEQELITYLVLNEEAKNLQDIYALCNGLLTSNPTKENLLSCNSIVSKVDRLTVQIEEKCPYINFYTTYINKLE
;
A
#
# COMPACT_ATOMS: atom_id res chain seq x y z
N MET A 1 -19.93 -17.04 39.47
CA MET A 1 -18.76 -17.58 38.72
C MET A 1 -19.15 -18.40 37.48
N LYS A 2 -19.95 -19.48 37.58
CA LYS A 2 -20.30 -20.34 36.42
C LYS A 2 -21.01 -19.63 35.24
N ARG A 3 -21.86 -18.63 35.50
CA ARG A 3 -22.57 -17.86 34.46
C ARG A 3 -21.65 -16.91 33.70
N LEU A 4 -20.77 -16.20 34.41
CA LEU A 4 -19.77 -15.31 33.81
C LEU A 4 -18.82 -16.09 32.90
N LEU A 5 -18.37 -17.27 33.34
CA LEU A 5 -17.45 -18.12 32.58
C LEU A 5 -18.06 -18.63 31.26
N LYS A 6 -19.38 -18.91 31.25
CA LYS A 6 -20.11 -19.25 30.02
C LYS A 6 -20.22 -18.06 29.06
N ILE A 7 -20.50 -16.87 29.59
CA ILE A 7 -20.60 -15.64 28.77
C ILE A 7 -19.25 -15.31 28.14
N THR A 8 -18.16 -15.37 28.92
CA THR A 8 -16.81 -15.11 28.39
C THR A 8 -16.41 -16.15 27.36
N LEU A 9 -16.76 -17.42 27.55
CA LEU A 9 -16.48 -18.47 26.57
C LEU A 9 -17.22 -18.23 25.25
N VAL A 10 -18.51 -17.92 25.31
CA VAL A 10 -19.31 -17.61 24.12
C VAL A 10 -18.77 -16.35 23.42
N ALA A 11 -18.44 -15.30 24.18
CA ALA A 11 -17.85 -14.09 23.62
C ALA A 11 -16.49 -14.36 22.95
N ALA A 12 -15.64 -15.20 23.54
CA ALA A 12 -14.37 -15.59 22.95
C ALA A 12 -14.55 -16.37 21.64
N ILE A 13 -15.51 -17.31 21.58
CA ILE A 13 -15.83 -18.07 20.37
C ILE A 13 -16.35 -17.12 19.28
N LEU A 14 -17.27 -16.22 19.62
CA LEU A 14 -17.80 -15.23 18.67
C LEU A 14 -16.69 -14.29 18.17
N GLY A 15 -15.81 -13.83 19.05
CA GLY A 15 -14.65 -13.03 18.70
C GLY A 15 -13.73 -13.76 17.73
N ALA A 16 -13.40 -15.03 18.00
CA ALA A 16 -12.56 -15.83 17.12
C ALA A 16 -13.18 -16.05 15.74
N ILE A 17 -14.49 -16.35 15.67
CA ILE A 17 -15.22 -16.49 14.39
C ILE A 17 -15.20 -15.18 13.61
N PHE A 18 -15.46 -14.05 14.29
CA PHE A 18 -15.47 -12.74 13.66
C PHE A 18 -14.09 -12.35 13.12
N SER A 19 -13.03 -12.54 13.93
CA SER A 19 -11.65 -12.28 13.52
C SER A 19 -11.23 -13.15 12.32
N TYR A 20 -11.56 -14.44 12.33
CA TYR A 20 -11.27 -15.34 11.21
C TYR A 20 -11.99 -14.89 9.93
N GLY A 21 -13.28 -14.54 10.04
CA GLY A 21 -14.06 -14.03 8.93
C GLY A 21 -13.49 -12.72 8.35
N ALA A 22 -13.09 -11.79 9.22
CA ALA A 22 -12.48 -10.53 8.81
C ALA A 22 -11.15 -10.74 8.07
N LEU A 23 -10.28 -11.62 8.58
CA LEU A 23 -9.01 -11.96 7.92
C LEU A 23 -9.22 -12.59 6.55
N LYS A 24 -10.14 -13.56 6.43
CA LYS A 24 -10.52 -14.17 5.16
C LYS A 24 -11.05 -13.14 4.17
N PHE A 25 -11.90 -12.22 4.63
CA PHE A 25 -12.45 -11.16 3.80
C PHE A 25 -11.36 -10.23 3.27
N LEU A 26 -10.46 -9.76 4.14
CA LEU A 26 -9.33 -8.91 3.75
C LEU A 26 -8.43 -9.62 2.75
N TYR A 27 -8.05 -10.88 3.02
CA TYR A 27 -7.23 -11.67 2.12
C TYR A 27 -7.86 -11.80 0.74
N TYR A 28 -9.14 -12.16 0.68
CA TYR A 28 -9.89 -12.27 -0.57
C TYR A 28 -9.91 -10.94 -1.35
N LYS A 29 -10.07 -9.82 -0.65
CA LYS A 29 -10.07 -8.50 -1.28
C LYS A 29 -8.69 -8.10 -1.81
N MET A 30 -7.62 -8.36 -1.07
CA MET A 30 -6.26 -8.13 -1.56
C MET A 30 -5.94 -9.02 -2.77
N GLU A 31 -6.41 -10.27 -2.80
CA GLU A 31 -6.23 -11.16 -3.95
C GLU A 31 -6.89 -10.59 -5.22
N GLN A 32 -8.04 -9.93 -5.09
CA GLN A 32 -8.69 -9.22 -6.20
C GLN A 32 -7.89 -8.02 -6.70
N GLU A 33 -7.20 -7.33 -5.79
CA GLU A 33 -6.38 -6.14 -6.11
C GLU A 33 -4.97 -6.48 -6.61
N LEU A 34 -4.51 -7.72 -6.38
CA LEU A 34 -3.10 -8.10 -6.52
C LEU A 34 -2.53 -7.78 -7.91
N ILE A 35 -3.24 -8.13 -8.98
CA ILE A 35 -2.75 -7.89 -10.34
C ILE A 35 -2.62 -6.39 -10.62
N THR A 36 -3.63 -5.61 -10.25
CA THR A 36 -3.61 -4.15 -10.40
C THR A 36 -2.47 -3.54 -9.59
N TYR A 37 -2.29 -3.99 -8.35
CA TYR A 37 -1.21 -3.54 -7.50
C TYR A 37 0.17 -3.85 -8.08
N LEU A 38 0.39 -5.07 -8.58
CA LEU A 38 1.67 -5.45 -9.19
C LEU A 38 2.02 -4.59 -10.40
N VAL A 39 1.04 -4.28 -11.25
CA VAL A 39 1.24 -3.41 -12.42
C VAL A 39 1.60 -1.99 -11.99
N LEU A 40 0.83 -1.41 -11.05
CA LEU A 40 1.09 -0.05 -10.56
C LEU A 40 2.42 0.04 -9.79
N ASN A 41 2.78 -1.01 -9.04
CA ASN A 41 4.03 -1.07 -8.30
C ASN A 41 5.25 -1.16 -9.23
N GLU A 42 5.13 -1.90 -10.34
CA GLU A 42 6.19 -1.93 -11.37
C GLU A 42 6.35 -0.55 -12.04
N GLU A 43 5.25 0.15 -12.32
CA GLU A 43 5.30 1.52 -12.82
C GLU A 43 5.97 2.48 -11.82
N ALA A 44 5.70 2.31 -10.52
CA ALA A 44 6.30 3.11 -9.47
C ALA A 44 7.82 2.90 -9.39
N LYS A 45 8.26 1.65 -9.50
CA LYS A 45 9.69 1.30 -9.53
C LYS A 45 10.39 1.91 -10.75
N ASN A 46 9.77 1.82 -11.92
CA ASN A 46 10.31 2.45 -13.13
C ASN A 46 10.44 3.97 -12.98
N LEU A 47 9.44 4.65 -12.41
CA LEU A 47 9.52 6.09 -12.15
C LEU A 47 10.59 6.44 -11.11
N GLN A 48 10.81 5.59 -10.11
CA GLN A 48 11.85 5.77 -9.11
C GLN A 48 13.26 5.68 -9.73
N ASP A 49 13.50 4.71 -10.62
CA ASP A 49 14.76 4.57 -11.34
C ASP A 49 15.01 5.78 -12.26
N ILE A 50 13.98 6.24 -12.96
CA ILE A 50 14.04 7.45 -13.79
C ILE A 50 14.31 8.69 -12.93
N TYR A 51 13.70 8.80 -11.76
CA TYR A 51 13.95 9.90 -10.83
C TYR A 51 15.39 9.89 -10.32
N ALA A 52 15.93 8.72 -9.96
CA ALA A 52 17.32 8.59 -9.52
C ALA A 52 18.31 9.04 -10.63
N LEU A 53 18.05 8.64 -11.88
CA LEU A 53 18.81 9.10 -13.03
C LEU A 53 18.71 10.62 -13.21
N CYS A 54 17.50 11.17 -13.13
CA CYS A 54 17.28 12.62 -13.27
C CYS A 54 18.00 13.40 -12.17
N ASN A 55 17.95 12.93 -10.92
CA ASN A 55 18.63 13.56 -9.80
C ASN A 55 20.16 13.54 -9.98
N GLY A 56 20.71 12.44 -10.49
CA GLY A 56 22.14 12.35 -10.84
C GLY A 56 22.55 13.34 -11.94
N LEU A 57 21.71 13.47 -12.98
CA LEU A 57 21.91 14.44 -14.06
C LEU A 57 21.80 15.88 -13.56
N LEU A 58 20.81 16.18 -12.71
CA LEU A 58 20.61 17.50 -12.12
C LEU A 58 21.79 17.91 -11.23
N THR A 59 22.32 16.96 -10.45
CA THR A 59 23.50 17.17 -9.61
C THR A 59 24.75 17.46 -10.45
N SER A 60 24.90 16.77 -11.58
CA SER A 60 26.06 16.93 -12.47
C SER A 60 25.94 18.16 -13.39
N ASN A 61 24.72 18.56 -13.75
CA ASN A 61 24.43 19.65 -14.65
C ASN A 61 23.12 20.36 -14.25
N PRO A 62 23.17 21.34 -13.33
CA PRO A 62 21.99 21.99 -12.77
C PRO A 62 21.39 23.04 -13.72
N THR A 63 20.73 22.58 -14.79
CA THR A 63 19.99 23.44 -15.71
C THR A 63 18.51 23.54 -15.32
N LYS A 64 17.83 24.62 -15.74
CA LYS A 64 16.38 24.75 -15.56
C LYS A 64 15.59 23.63 -16.25
N GLU A 65 16.07 23.15 -17.40
CA GLU A 65 15.44 22.07 -18.14
C GLU A 65 15.52 20.73 -17.39
N ASN A 66 16.67 20.43 -16.78
CA ASN A 66 16.85 19.24 -15.95
C ASN A 66 15.97 19.31 -14.70
N LEU A 67 15.86 20.48 -14.07
CA LEU A 67 14.99 20.68 -12.92
C LEU A 67 13.51 20.46 -13.27
N LEU A 68 13.04 21.00 -14.40
CA LEU A 68 11.67 20.80 -14.88
C LEU A 68 11.38 19.32 -15.20
N SER A 69 12.34 18.63 -15.80
CA SER A 69 12.24 17.19 -16.09
C SER A 69 12.11 16.38 -14.80
N CYS A 70 12.93 16.65 -13.78
CA CYS A 70 12.85 15.95 -12.49
C CYS A 70 11.53 16.23 -11.78
N ASN A 71 11.06 17.48 -11.78
CA ASN A 71 9.77 17.85 -11.20
C ASN A 71 8.59 17.17 -11.92
N SER A 72 8.69 16.97 -13.24
CA SER A 72 7.68 16.22 -13.98
C SER A 72 7.59 14.78 -13.52
N ILE A 73 8.73 14.13 -13.26
CA ILE A 73 8.77 12.74 -12.75
C ILE A 73 8.15 12.67 -11.35
N VAL A 74 8.51 13.60 -10.44
CA VAL A 74 7.91 13.68 -9.10
C VAL A 74 6.38 13.78 -9.19
N SER A 75 5.87 14.65 -10.07
CA SER A 75 4.42 14.79 -10.26
C SER A 75 3.72 13.53 -10.76
N LYS A 76 4.43 12.67 -11.52
CA LYS A 76 3.91 11.36 -11.96
C LYS A 76 3.91 10.36 -10.81
N VAL A 77 4.96 10.35 -9.99
CA VAL A 77 5.04 9.52 -8.77
C VAL A 77 3.88 9.85 -7.85
N ASP A 78 3.63 11.13 -7.56
CA ASP A 78 2.54 11.56 -6.67
C ASP A 78 1.17 11.07 -7.17
N ARG A 79 0.92 11.20 -8.48
CA ARG A 79 -0.32 10.71 -9.11
C ARG A 79 -0.45 9.20 -9.02
N LEU A 80 0.65 8.47 -9.18
CA LEU A 80 0.65 7.02 -9.12
C LEU A 80 0.41 6.53 -7.69
N THR A 81 0.97 7.21 -6.68
CA THR A 81 0.66 6.94 -5.26
C THR A 81 -0.83 7.08 -5.00
N VAL A 82 -1.47 8.17 -5.43
CA VAL A 82 -2.93 8.35 -5.29
C VAL A 82 -3.69 7.23 -6.00
N GLN A 83 -3.26 6.82 -7.20
CA GLN A 83 -3.91 5.70 -7.91
C GLN A 83 -3.79 4.37 -7.15
N ILE A 84 -2.67 4.10 -6.49
CA ILE A 84 -2.50 2.90 -5.65
C ILE A 84 -3.46 2.95 -4.46
N GLU A 85 -3.60 4.11 -3.81
CA GLU A 85 -4.52 4.29 -2.70
C GLU A 85 -5.99 4.08 -3.12
N GLU A 86 -6.38 4.59 -4.29
CA GLU A 86 -7.75 4.50 -4.81
C GLU A 86 -8.10 3.12 -5.38
N LYS A 87 -7.17 2.49 -6.13
CA LYS A 87 -7.43 1.23 -6.85
C LYS A 87 -7.07 -0.01 -6.03
N CYS A 88 -6.19 0.13 -5.03
CA CYS A 88 -5.74 -0.98 -4.19
C CYS A 88 -5.90 -0.65 -2.69
N PRO A 89 -7.09 -0.21 -2.23
CA PRO A 89 -7.29 0.22 -0.85
C PRO A 89 -6.99 -0.84 0.21
N TYR A 90 -7.25 -2.13 -0.04
CA TYR A 90 -7.00 -3.19 0.96
C TYR A 90 -5.51 -3.52 1.06
N ILE A 91 -4.81 -3.62 -0.07
CA ILE A 91 -3.35 -3.77 -0.08
C ILE A 91 -2.69 -2.53 0.54
N ASN A 92 -3.13 -1.32 0.20
CA ASN A 92 -2.61 -0.08 0.77
C ASN A 92 -2.83 0.00 2.29
N PHE A 93 -4.01 -0.41 2.77
CA PHE A 93 -4.27 -0.51 4.21
C PHE A 93 -3.29 -1.47 4.88
N TYR A 94 -3.09 -2.67 4.31
CA TYR A 94 -2.18 -3.67 4.86
C TYR A 94 -0.73 -3.15 4.91
N THR A 95 -0.21 -2.61 3.82
CA THR A 95 1.18 -2.13 3.75
C THR A 95 1.42 -0.90 4.61
N THR A 96 0.43 -0.03 4.76
CA THR A 96 0.54 1.21 5.56
C THR A 96 0.47 0.94 7.06
N TYR A 97 -0.45 0.07 7.51
CA TYR A 97 -0.78 -0.08 8.92
C TYR A 97 -0.33 -1.41 9.53
N ILE A 98 -0.34 -2.50 8.76
CA ILE A 98 -0.04 -3.84 9.29
C ILE A 98 1.43 -4.19 9.06
N ASN A 99 1.95 -4.00 7.86
CA ASN A 99 3.35 -4.33 7.54
C ASN A 99 4.38 -3.45 8.30
N LYS A 100 3.98 -2.25 8.77
CA LYS A 100 4.85 -1.40 9.60
C LYS A 100 4.93 -1.83 11.06
N LEU A 101 4.10 -2.78 11.49
CA LEU A 101 4.07 -3.29 12.87
C LEU A 101 4.92 -4.57 13.05
N GLU A 102 5.35 -5.20 11.94
CA GLU A 102 6.33 -6.29 11.92
C GLU A 102 7.77 -5.75 11.87
#